data_AF-A0A2G8LI15-F1
#
_entry.id   AF-A0A2G8LI15-F1
#
_cell.length_a   1.000
_cell.length_b   1.000
_cell.length_c   1.000
_cell.angle_alpha   90.00
_cell.angle_beta   90.00
_cell.angle_gamma   90.00
#
_symmetry.space_group_name_H-M   'P 1'
#
loop_
_entity.id
_entity.type
_entity.pdbx_description
1 polymer ?
#
loop_
_entity_poly.entity_id
_entity_poly.type
_entity_poly.pdbx_seq_one_letter_code
_entity_poly.pdbx_strand_id
1 'polypeptide(L)'
;MSVNFARLPVQIPIVVSILPAKGSHSCVCPEGFLMNGDNCIRIEDCGCYIESETDGERGEVLKEGGIYVSPNCDKRCSCTDNHLSCDDSYQCDPNADCEERNGLLQCYCPSGYSGDGTQCRPTGGTVPSDCKELYNNGERTSGVYEIKPIICLTLRLKFTVTCLTGEAGR
;
A
#
# COMPACT_ATOMS: atom_id res chain seq x y z
N MET A 1 81.75 6.74 -44.01
CA MET A 1 80.37 6.39 -44.42
C MET A 1 79.46 6.89 -43.32
N SER A 2 78.73 7.96 -43.61
CA SER A 2 77.80 8.59 -42.68
C SER A 2 76.47 7.84 -42.73
N VAL A 3 75.98 7.37 -41.58
CA VAL A 3 74.59 6.90 -41.43
C VAL A 3 73.97 7.61 -40.25
N ASN A 4 72.86 8.30 -40.54
CA ASN A 4 72.13 9.18 -39.66
C ASN A 4 71.41 8.42 -38.54
N PHE A 5 71.43 8.97 -37.33
CA PHE A 5 70.54 8.59 -36.23
C PHE A 5 69.15 9.18 -36.49
N ALA A 6 68.17 8.33 -36.79
CA ALA A 6 66.76 8.71 -36.73
C ALA A 6 66.22 8.46 -35.31
N ARG A 7 65.89 9.55 -34.60
CA ARG A 7 65.06 9.53 -33.40
C ARG A 7 63.65 9.06 -33.79
N LEU A 8 63.21 7.92 -33.28
CA LEU A 8 61.79 7.58 -33.20
C LEU A 8 61.28 7.98 -31.81
N PRO A 9 60.33 8.93 -31.69
CA PRO A 9 59.67 9.24 -30.44
C PRO A 9 58.27 8.63 -30.46
N VAL A 10 58.12 7.36 -30.08
CA VAL A 10 56.80 6.84 -29.74
C VAL A 10 56.92 5.99 -28.49
N GLN A 11 56.48 6.59 -27.39
CA GLN A 11 56.25 5.95 -26.11
C GLN A 11 55.35 4.73 -26.32
N ILE A 12 55.82 3.55 -25.94
CA ILE A 12 54.98 2.37 -25.76
C ILE A 12 54.32 2.50 -24.37
N PRO A 13 52.99 2.59 -24.25
CA PRO A 13 52.30 2.07 -23.10
C PRO A 13 51.76 0.68 -23.46
N ILE A 14 52.20 -0.32 -22.71
CA ILE A 14 51.56 -1.62 -22.64
C ILE A 14 50.17 -1.40 -22.04
N VAL A 15 49.12 -1.42 -22.88
CA VAL A 15 47.73 -1.50 -22.41
C VAL A 15 47.26 -2.94 -22.56
N VAL A 16 47.30 -3.67 -21.44
CA VAL A 16 46.69 -4.98 -21.28
C VAL A 16 45.25 -4.79 -20.79
N SER A 17 44.32 -5.53 -21.42
CA SER A 17 42.91 -5.76 -21.06
C SER A 17 41.94 -4.66 -21.52
N ILE A 18 40.79 -4.91 -22.14
CA ILE A 18 39.89 -6.08 -22.13
C ILE A 18 39.23 -6.10 -23.54
N LEU A 19 39.18 -7.25 -24.24
CA LEU A 19 38.25 -7.42 -25.37
C LEU A 19 36.84 -7.13 -24.85
N PRO A 20 36.02 -6.23 -25.43
CA PRO A 20 34.61 -6.25 -25.10
C PRO A 20 34.10 -7.65 -25.42
N ALA A 21 33.59 -8.34 -24.39
CA ALA A 21 32.82 -9.55 -24.58
C ALA A 21 31.80 -9.28 -25.68
N LYS A 22 31.68 -10.22 -26.62
CA LYS A 22 30.72 -10.22 -27.73
C LYS A 22 29.41 -9.55 -27.30
N GLY A 23 28.99 -8.57 -28.09
CA GLY A 23 27.83 -7.73 -27.85
C GLY A 23 26.60 -8.53 -27.42
N SER A 24 26.07 -8.20 -26.24
CA SER A 24 24.70 -8.48 -25.90
C SER A 24 23.84 -7.47 -26.66
N HIS A 25 23.33 -7.86 -27.83
CA HIS A 25 22.29 -7.06 -28.48
C HIS A 25 21.05 -7.11 -27.57
N SER A 26 20.76 -5.99 -26.91
CA SER A 26 19.52 -5.84 -26.14
C SER A 26 18.37 -5.64 -27.13
N CYS A 27 17.41 -6.56 -27.16
CA CYS A 27 16.16 -6.34 -27.88
C CYS A 27 15.28 -5.40 -27.08
N VAL A 28 14.68 -4.42 -27.73
CA VAL A 28 13.72 -3.49 -27.12
C VAL A 28 12.46 -3.52 -27.97
N CYS A 29 11.30 -3.54 -27.32
CA CYS A 29 10.02 -3.49 -28.03
C CYS A 29 9.81 -2.11 -28.67
N PRO A 30 9.10 -2.03 -29.81
CA PRO A 30 8.68 -0.76 -30.38
C PRO A 30 7.86 0.08 -29.39
N GLU A 31 7.79 1.39 -29.62
CA GLU A 31 6.95 2.30 -28.82
C GLU A 31 5.50 1.80 -28.77
N GLY A 32 4.89 1.81 -27.57
CA GLY A 32 3.54 1.29 -27.35
C GLY A 32 3.45 -0.21 -27.02
N PHE A 33 4.58 -0.91 -26.89
CA PHE A 33 4.62 -2.35 -26.57
C PHE A 33 5.43 -2.63 -25.30
N LEU A 34 5.00 -3.63 -24.53
CA LEU A 34 5.71 -4.15 -23.36
C LEU A 34 6.28 -5.55 -23.67
N MET A 35 7.47 -5.79 -23.13
CA MET A 35 8.17 -7.06 -23.30
C MET A 35 7.58 -8.11 -22.37
N ASN A 36 7.03 -9.18 -22.95
CA ASN A 36 6.51 -10.35 -22.24
C ASN A 36 7.30 -11.59 -22.69
N GLY A 37 8.39 -11.88 -21.97
CA GLY A 37 9.38 -12.87 -22.40
C GLY A 37 10.11 -12.40 -23.66
N ASP A 38 10.07 -13.21 -24.72
CA ASP A 38 10.66 -12.88 -26.03
C ASP A 38 9.67 -12.17 -26.98
N ASN A 39 8.42 -11.94 -26.55
CA ASN A 39 7.38 -11.32 -27.37
C ASN A 39 7.10 -9.88 -26.94
N CYS A 40 6.72 -9.05 -27.91
CA CYS A 40 6.18 -7.72 -27.65
C CYS A 40 4.65 -7.77 -27.73
N ILE A 41 3.99 -7.45 -26.62
CA ILE A 41 2.53 -7.29 -26.56
C ILE A 41 2.19 -5.81 -26.44
N ARG A 42 1.01 -5.41 -26.91
CA ARG A 42 0.60 -4.00 -26.79
C ARG A 42 0.37 -3.67 -25.32
N ILE A 43 0.63 -2.42 -24.94
CA ILE A 43 0.45 -1.97 -23.53
C ILE A 43 -0.97 -2.28 -23.06
N GLU A 44 -1.98 -2.06 -23.91
CA GLU A 44 -3.37 -2.37 -23.58
C GLU A 44 -3.61 -3.86 -23.31
N ASP A 45 -2.87 -4.78 -23.94
CA ASP A 45 -3.05 -6.22 -23.72
C ASP A 45 -2.36 -6.70 -22.42
N CYS A 46 -1.63 -5.81 -21.73
CA CYS A 46 -0.87 -6.11 -20.51
C CYS A 46 -1.66 -5.80 -19.22
N GLY A 47 -2.60 -4.85 -19.28
CA GLY A 47 -3.41 -4.38 -18.15
C GLY A 47 -3.45 -2.85 -18.04
N CYS A 48 -3.83 -2.33 -16.88
CA CYS A 48 -3.87 -0.90 -16.61
C CYS A 48 -2.53 -0.41 -16.07
N TYR A 49 -2.09 0.76 -16.53
CA TYR A 49 -0.85 1.39 -16.07
C TYR A 49 -1.13 2.45 -14.99
N ILE A 50 -0.45 2.33 -13.85
CA ILE A 50 -0.44 3.33 -12.77
C ILE A 50 0.78 4.23 -12.95
N GLU A 51 0.56 5.53 -13.12
CA GLU A 51 1.63 6.52 -13.05
C GLU A 51 2.12 6.68 -11.60
N SER A 52 3.41 6.43 -11.35
CA SER A 52 3.99 6.64 -10.01
C SER A 52 4.17 8.13 -9.74
N GLU A 53 3.52 8.63 -8.69
CA GLU A 53 3.58 10.04 -8.31
C GLU A 53 4.89 10.44 -7.63
N THR A 54 5.70 9.50 -7.14
CA THR A 54 6.85 9.83 -6.30
C THR A 54 8.16 9.94 -7.06
N ASP A 55 8.37 9.20 -8.16
CA ASP A 55 9.71 9.10 -8.75
C ASP A 55 9.80 9.05 -10.28
N GLY A 56 8.68 9.05 -11.02
CA GLY A 56 8.72 9.15 -12.50
C GLY A 56 9.48 8.04 -13.26
N GLU A 57 10.06 7.05 -12.56
CA GLU A 57 10.96 6.07 -13.19
C GLU A 57 10.33 4.69 -13.44
N ARG A 58 9.28 4.30 -12.69
CA ARG A 58 8.57 3.02 -12.92
C ARG A 58 7.10 3.15 -12.53
N GLY A 59 6.20 3.18 -13.50
CA GLY A 59 4.79 2.90 -13.25
C GLY A 59 4.54 1.41 -13.04
N GLU A 60 3.45 1.09 -12.36
CA GLU A 60 3.04 -0.28 -12.05
C GLU A 60 1.97 -0.74 -13.04
N VAL A 61 1.99 -2.01 -13.44
CA VAL A 61 0.96 -2.59 -14.31
C VAL A 61 0.02 -3.45 -13.49
N LEU A 62 -1.23 -3.03 -13.37
CA LEU A 62 -2.33 -3.79 -12.79
C LEU A 62 -2.91 -4.73 -13.85
N LYS A 63 -3.00 -6.02 -13.54
CA LYS A 63 -3.76 -6.98 -14.35
C LYS A 63 -5.25 -6.73 -14.22
N GLU A 64 -6.03 -7.37 -15.10
CA GLU A 64 -7.49 -7.38 -15.03
C GLU A 64 -7.99 -7.80 -13.64
N GLY A 65 -8.88 -7.00 -13.04
CA GLY A 65 -9.37 -7.17 -11.66
C GLY A 65 -8.38 -6.74 -10.57
N GLY A 66 -7.21 -6.22 -10.93
CA GLY A 66 -6.20 -5.74 -10.00
C GLY A 66 -6.62 -4.47 -9.26
N ILE A 67 -6.14 -4.33 -8.02
CA ILE A 67 -6.38 -3.17 -7.15
C ILE A 67 -5.04 -2.58 -6.76
N TYR A 68 -4.92 -1.26 -6.85
CA TYR A 68 -3.81 -0.48 -6.34
C TYR A 68 -4.31 0.45 -5.23
N VAL A 69 -3.56 0.58 -4.15
CA VAL A 69 -3.79 1.57 -3.11
C VAL A 69 -2.49 2.35 -2.93
N SER A 70 -2.56 3.68 -2.87
CA SER A 70 -1.38 4.51 -2.64
C SER A 70 -0.73 4.21 -1.29
N PRO A 71 0.58 4.49 -1.14
CA PRO A 71 1.28 4.33 0.14
C PRO A 71 0.62 5.05 1.33
N ASN A 72 -0.10 6.15 1.06
CA ASN A 72 -0.78 6.95 2.08
C ASN A 72 -2.25 6.54 2.30
N CYS A 73 -2.76 5.55 1.58
CA CYS A 73 -4.18 5.16 1.55
C CYS A 73 -5.14 6.36 1.31
N ASP A 74 -4.71 7.30 0.47
CA ASP A 74 -5.49 8.47 0.00
C ASP A 74 -6.02 8.30 -1.43
N LYS A 75 -5.61 7.22 -2.12
CA LYS A 75 -6.04 6.89 -3.48
C LYS A 75 -6.20 5.38 -3.61
N ARG A 76 -7.29 4.95 -4.25
CA ARG A 76 -7.52 3.55 -4.60
C ARG A 76 -7.93 3.42 -6.05
N CYS A 77 -7.23 2.58 -6.80
CA CYS A 77 -7.52 2.32 -8.20
C CYS A 77 -7.90 0.86 -8.43
N SER A 78 -8.74 0.62 -9.43
CA SER A 78 -9.11 -0.70 -9.92
C SER A 78 -8.98 -0.76 -11.43
N CYS A 79 -8.51 -1.90 -11.94
CA CYS A 79 -8.43 -2.17 -13.37
C CYS A 79 -9.58 -3.09 -13.77
N THR A 80 -10.44 -2.64 -14.67
CA THR A 80 -11.54 -3.44 -15.22
C THR A 80 -11.70 -3.14 -16.70
N ASP A 81 -11.80 -4.16 -17.54
CA ASP A 81 -11.83 -4.05 -19.00
C ASP A 81 -10.68 -3.18 -19.55
N ASN A 82 -9.47 -3.35 -19.00
CA ASN A 82 -8.30 -2.52 -19.27
C ASN A 82 -8.51 -1.00 -19.05
N HIS A 83 -9.55 -0.63 -18.32
CA HIS A 83 -9.83 0.74 -17.93
C HIS A 83 -9.46 0.94 -16.46
N LEU A 84 -8.59 1.92 -16.22
CA LEU A 84 -8.18 2.30 -14.87
C LEU A 84 -9.19 3.28 -14.29
N SER A 85 -9.82 2.89 -13.18
CA SER A 85 -10.70 3.77 -12.39
C SER A 85 -10.08 4.02 -11.02
N CYS A 86 -9.84 5.28 -10.69
CA CYS A 86 -9.25 5.71 -9.41
C CYS A 86 -10.22 6.57 -8.60
N ASP A 87 -10.18 6.39 -7.28
CA ASP A 87 -10.88 7.17 -6.29
C ASP A 87 -9.87 7.86 -5.37
N ASP A 88 -9.72 9.18 -5.56
CA ASP A 88 -8.85 10.06 -4.75
C ASP A 88 -9.50 10.48 -3.41
N SER A 89 -10.73 10.05 -3.15
CA SER A 89 -11.40 10.25 -1.88
C SER A 89 -11.27 9.05 -0.93
N TYR A 90 -10.59 7.99 -1.39
CA TYR A 90 -10.32 6.80 -0.58
C TYR A 90 -9.55 7.19 0.67
N GLN A 91 -10.09 6.86 1.84
CA GLN A 91 -9.44 7.06 3.13
C GLN A 91 -9.85 5.94 4.08
N CYS A 92 -8.92 5.55 4.95
CA CYS A 92 -9.21 4.58 5.99
C CYS A 92 -10.17 5.13 7.05
N ASP A 93 -10.98 4.26 7.65
CA ASP A 93 -11.72 4.60 8.87
C ASP A 93 -10.73 5.08 9.95
N PRO A 94 -11.10 6.02 10.83
CA PRO A 94 -10.25 6.40 11.98
C PRO A 94 -9.84 5.21 12.88
N ASN A 95 -10.61 4.13 12.86
CA ASN A 95 -10.34 2.87 13.56
C ASN A 95 -9.82 1.78 12.61
N ALA A 96 -9.26 2.12 11.45
CA ALA A 96 -8.53 1.22 10.57
C ALA A 96 -7.06 1.61 10.49
N ASP A 97 -6.23 0.68 10.05
CA ASP A 97 -4.80 0.91 9.84
C ASP A 97 -4.48 0.66 8.35
N CYS A 98 -3.75 1.59 7.72
CA CYS A 98 -3.24 1.47 6.35
C CYS A 98 -1.94 0.65 6.40
N GLU A 99 -1.99 -0.60 5.99
CA GLU A 99 -0.82 -1.48 6.07
C GLU A 99 -0.84 -2.55 4.97
N GLU A 100 0.32 -3.15 4.70
CA GLU A 100 0.43 -4.24 3.74
C GLU A 100 0.26 -5.59 4.46
N ARG A 101 -0.71 -6.39 4.02
CA ARG A 101 -0.87 -7.78 4.48
C ARG A 101 -0.84 -8.72 3.28
N ASN A 102 0.08 -9.69 3.29
CA ASN A 102 0.26 -10.66 2.22
C ASN A 102 0.47 -10.04 0.82
N GLY A 103 1.22 -8.94 0.72
CA GLY A 103 1.47 -8.25 -0.55
C GLY A 103 0.34 -7.32 -1.01
N LEU A 104 -0.68 -7.09 -0.18
CA LEU A 104 -1.79 -6.20 -0.49
C LEU A 104 -1.88 -5.07 0.54
N LEU A 105 -1.51 -3.86 0.11
CA LEU A 105 -1.70 -2.62 0.84
C LEU A 105 -3.17 -2.19 0.73
N GLN A 106 -3.83 -2.01 1.88
CA GLN A 106 -5.17 -1.43 1.98
C GLN A 106 -5.47 -1.08 3.45
N CYS A 107 -6.61 -0.45 3.68
CA CYS A 107 -7.12 -0.26 5.04
C CYS A 107 -7.60 -1.59 5.63
N TYR A 108 -7.14 -1.91 6.84
CA TYR A 108 -7.60 -3.08 7.58
C TYR A 108 -8.18 -2.69 8.93
N CYS A 109 -9.33 -3.28 9.28
CA CYS A 109 -9.86 -3.14 10.64
C CYS A 109 -8.96 -3.93 11.63
N PRO A 110 -8.63 -3.34 12.78
CA PRO A 110 -7.89 -3.98 13.85
C PRO A 110 -8.76 -5.00 14.58
N SER A 111 -8.12 -5.80 15.44
CA SER A 111 -8.83 -6.79 16.27
C SER A 111 -9.93 -6.14 17.11
N GLY A 112 -11.12 -6.74 17.10
CA GLY A 112 -12.30 -6.20 17.77
C GLY A 112 -13.10 -5.21 16.91
N TYR A 113 -12.69 -4.95 15.68
CA TYR A 113 -13.47 -4.24 14.66
C TYR A 113 -13.66 -5.13 13.41
N SER A 114 -14.71 -4.87 12.64
CA SER A 114 -15.09 -5.57 11.42
C SER A 114 -15.69 -4.60 10.42
N GLY A 115 -15.38 -4.81 9.14
CA GLY A 115 -15.72 -3.90 8.07
C GLY A 115 -14.79 -4.08 6.87
N ASP A 116 -14.83 -3.14 5.95
CA ASP A 116 -14.02 -3.12 4.72
C ASP A 116 -12.74 -2.27 4.85
N GLY A 117 -12.45 -1.77 6.06
CA GLY A 117 -11.31 -0.88 6.33
C GLY A 117 -11.60 0.61 6.11
N THR A 118 -12.56 0.96 5.25
CA THR A 118 -13.07 2.34 5.11
C THR A 118 -14.19 2.64 6.10
N GLN A 119 -14.86 1.60 6.59
CA GLN A 119 -15.85 1.65 7.66
C GLN A 119 -15.60 0.50 8.62
N CYS A 120 -15.09 0.77 9.82
CA CYS A 120 -14.81 -0.25 10.82
C CYS A 120 -15.78 -0.15 11.99
N ARG A 121 -16.55 -1.22 12.22
CA ARG A 121 -17.52 -1.34 13.32
C ARG A 121 -17.03 -2.32 14.38
N PRO A 122 -17.21 -2.04 15.68
CA PRO A 122 -16.84 -2.99 16.73
C PRO A 122 -17.53 -4.35 16.56
N THR A 123 -16.76 -5.45 16.59
CA THR A 123 -17.27 -6.83 16.41
C THR A 123 -17.78 -7.45 17.72
N GLY A 124 -17.29 -6.94 18.86
CA GLY A 124 -17.94 -7.12 20.15
C GLY A 124 -18.91 -5.97 20.35
N GLY A 125 -20.15 -6.26 20.77
CA GLY A 125 -21.24 -5.30 20.90
C GLY A 125 -20.76 -3.95 21.44
N THR A 126 -21.23 -2.88 20.79
CA THR A 126 -20.94 -1.47 21.10
C THR A 126 -20.37 -1.28 22.50
N VAL A 127 -19.06 -1.03 22.60
CA VAL A 127 -18.47 -0.64 23.87
C VAL A 127 -19.21 0.63 24.28
N PRO A 128 -19.98 0.60 25.38
CA PRO A 128 -20.85 1.69 25.76
C PRO A 128 -20.03 2.96 25.95
N SER A 129 -20.60 4.09 25.58
CA SER A 129 -20.04 5.42 25.81
C SER A 129 -20.18 5.86 27.27
N ASP A 130 -21.19 5.32 27.97
CA ASP A 130 -21.43 5.50 29.40
C ASP A 130 -22.24 4.32 30.00
N CYS A 131 -22.38 4.31 31.33
CA CYS A 131 -23.18 3.30 32.04
C CYS A 131 -24.68 3.38 31.71
N LYS A 132 -25.15 4.51 31.18
CA LYS A 132 -26.56 4.70 30.82
C LYS A 132 -26.88 3.97 29.52
N GLU A 133 -25.94 3.92 28.58
CA GLU A 133 -26.03 3.11 27.37
C GLU A 133 -26.10 1.62 27.70
N LEU A 134 -25.31 1.13 28.66
CA LEU A 134 -25.45 -0.24 29.20
C LEU A 134 -26.87 -0.51 29.70
N TYR A 135 -27.39 0.37 30.56
CA TYR A 135 -28.73 0.23 31.10
C TYR A 135 -29.80 0.26 30.01
N ASN A 136 -29.69 1.17 29.03
CA ASN A 136 -30.62 1.26 27.90
C ASN A 136 -30.55 0.03 26.99
N ASN A 137 -29.37 -0.58 26.84
CA ASN A 137 -29.15 -1.81 26.06
C ASN A 137 -29.58 -3.09 26.80
N GLY A 138 -30.17 -2.95 28.00
CA GLY A 138 -30.72 -4.08 28.75
C GLY A 138 -29.78 -4.68 29.80
N GLU A 139 -28.62 -4.08 30.06
CA GLU A 139 -27.71 -4.53 31.11
C GLU A 139 -28.29 -4.21 32.50
N ARG A 140 -28.33 -5.20 33.38
CA ARG A 140 -28.90 -5.11 34.75
C ARG A 140 -27.95 -5.60 35.83
N THR A 141 -26.78 -6.11 35.44
CA THR A 141 -25.76 -6.55 36.38
C THR A 141 -24.84 -5.40 36.75
N SER A 142 -24.77 -5.07 38.04
CA SER A 142 -23.77 -4.12 38.53
C SER A 142 -22.38 -4.75 38.44
N GLY A 143 -21.40 -4.03 37.91
CA GLY A 143 -20.08 -4.58 37.62
C GLY A 143 -19.09 -3.55 37.11
N VAL A 144 -17.86 -4.00 36.85
CA VAL A 144 -16.83 -3.18 36.19
C VAL A 144 -16.95 -3.41 34.69
N TYR A 145 -17.15 -2.32 33.95
CA TYR A 145 -17.35 -2.32 32.49
C TYR A 145 -16.29 -1.48 31.80
N GLU A 146 -15.89 -1.92 30.61
CA GLU A 146 -15.13 -1.08 29.68
C GLU A 146 -16.06 -0.07 29.02
N ILE A 147 -15.68 1.20 29.08
CA ILE A 147 -16.40 2.32 28.48
C ILE A 147 -15.45 3.08 27.56
N LYS A 148 -15.97 3.49 26.39
CA LYS A 148 -15.27 4.34 25.42
C LYS A 148 -16.00 5.67 25.29
N PRO A 149 -15.62 6.70 26.08
CA PRO A 149 -16.25 8.01 26.00
C PRO A 149 -16.15 8.58 24.57
N ILE A 150 -17.21 9.24 24.11
CA ILE A 150 -17.27 9.87 22.78
C ILE A 150 -16.11 10.87 22.58
N ILE A 151 -15.66 11.51 23.67
CA ILE A 151 -14.51 12.43 23.68
C ILE A 151 -13.16 11.76 23.39
N CYS A 152 -13.05 10.43 23.48
CA CYS A 152 -11.82 9.65 23.25
C CYS A 152 -11.79 8.94 21.90
N LEU A 153 -12.70 9.27 20.97
CA LEU A 153 -12.72 8.72 19.61
C LEU A 153 -11.38 8.88 18.88
N THR A 154 -10.58 9.88 19.23
CA THR A 154 -9.28 10.18 18.62
C THR A 154 -8.07 9.52 19.32
N LEU A 155 -8.21 9.07 20.57
CA LEU A 155 -7.08 8.55 21.36
C LEU A 155 -7.09 7.03 21.56
N ARG A 156 -8.09 6.31 21.04
CA ARG A 156 -8.30 4.85 21.25
C ARG A 156 -8.22 4.44 22.75
N LEU A 157 -8.44 5.37 23.68
CA LEU A 157 -8.40 5.11 25.13
C LEU A 157 -9.71 4.46 25.59
N LYS A 158 -9.58 3.42 26.40
CA LYS A 158 -10.68 2.73 27.09
C LYS A 158 -10.52 2.93 28.58
N PHE A 159 -11.64 3.08 29.29
CA PHE A 159 -11.66 3.20 30.74
C PHE A 159 -12.49 2.08 31.33
N THR A 160 -12.01 1.49 32.42
CA THR A 160 -12.81 0.58 33.24
C THR A 160 -13.51 1.39 34.32
N VAL A 161 -14.83 1.35 34.36
CA VAL A 161 -15.62 2.01 35.41
C VAL A 161 -16.60 1.04 36.04
N THR A 162 -16.98 1.30 37.28
CA THR A 162 -18.03 0.53 37.95
C THR A 162 -19.40 1.11 37.60
N CYS A 163 -20.22 0.34 36.91
CA CYS A 163 -21.62 0.69 36.64
C CYS A 163 -22.53 -0.05 37.62
N LEU A 164 -23.45 0.69 38.24
CA LEU A 164 -24.50 0.14 39.08
C LEU A 164 -25.80 0.14 38.28
N THR A 165 -26.18 -1.02 37.74
CA THR A 165 -27.39 -1.18 36.89
C THR A 165 -28.47 -2.05 37.54
N GLY A 166 -28.22 -2.54 38.76
CA GLY A 166 -29.22 -3.21 39.59
C GLY A 166 -30.21 -2.24 40.25
N GLU A 167 -31.47 -2.66 40.38
CA GLU A 167 -32.46 -1.94 41.18
C GLU A 167 -31.93 -1.80 42.61
N ALA A 168 -31.83 -0.56 43.10
CA ALA A 168 -31.59 -0.31 44.50
C ALA A 168 -32.75 -0.93 45.28
N GLY A 169 -32.49 -2.07 45.92
CA GLY A 169 -33.40 -2.70 46.87
C GLY A 169 -33.88 -1.66 47.88
N ARG A 170 -35.20 -1.53 47.92
CA ARG A 170 -35.97 -0.56 48.71
C ARG A 170 -35.81 -0.79 50.21
#